data_AF-A0A1Y2DWM2-F1
#
_entry.id   AF-A0A1Y2DWM2-F1
#
_cell.length_a   1.000
_cell.length_b   1.000
_cell.length_c   1.000
_cell.angle_alpha   90.00
_cell.angle_beta   90.00
_cell.angle_gamma   90.00
#
_symmetry.space_group_name_H-M   'P 1'
#
loop_
_entity.id
_entity.type
_entity.pdbx_description
1 polymer ?
#
loop_
_entity_poly.entity_id
_entity_poly.type
_entity_poly.pdbx_seq_one_letter_code
_entity_poly.pdbx_strand_id
1 'polypeptide(L)'
;MITQEEADAAFAGASLETLDPTPTPRLYTWQVKHMLHSSQEIAHCWIVGGISTPLFGPATLVARDEAHNVLDRAQRVLHTLGTRGEFEYAFNNLQEDHEFLNQFVRDTIDHDHDMAMFDFTHEYGNVRGTPVPPFIQLMHDETAGNQMHSYCQNIYNRSLRASATTKSVNGQLHCGLRDWFFLNAWQRGQVLLAAKNYFEWIREQAQHHRRPSTHHGQPGAGSAHNPIHLASLSRRQARRSGVSQAALRAQWQ
;
A
#
# COMPACT_ATOMS: atom_id res chain seq x y z
N MET A 1 6.72 -19.40 -9.97
CA MET A 1 6.55 -17.95 -10.18
C MET A 1 5.26 -17.79 -10.95
N ILE A 2 4.37 -16.94 -10.48
CA ILE A 2 3.04 -16.77 -11.07
C ILE A 2 3.15 -15.78 -12.23
N THR A 3 2.47 -16.08 -13.32
CA THR A 3 2.34 -15.21 -14.49
C THR A 3 1.19 -14.21 -14.31
N GLN A 4 1.19 -13.14 -15.10
CA GLN A 4 0.09 -12.17 -15.09
C GLN A 4 -1.25 -12.86 -15.46
N GLU A 5 -1.25 -13.71 -16.48
CA GLU A 5 -2.42 -14.43 -16.96
C GLU A 5 -3.02 -15.35 -15.87
N GLU A 6 -2.18 -16.03 -15.08
CA GLU A 6 -2.64 -16.84 -13.95
C GLU A 6 -3.29 -15.99 -12.85
N ALA A 7 -2.76 -14.79 -12.61
CA ALA A 7 -3.36 -13.85 -11.66
C ALA A 7 -4.71 -13.33 -12.19
N ASP A 8 -4.77 -12.91 -13.45
CA ASP A 8 -6.00 -12.43 -14.10
C ASP A 8 -7.10 -13.52 -14.05
N ALA A 9 -6.74 -14.78 -14.33
CA ALA A 9 -7.67 -15.90 -14.23
C ALA A 9 -8.14 -16.17 -12.79
N ALA A 10 -7.24 -16.05 -11.81
CA ALA A 10 -7.58 -16.25 -10.39
C ALA A 10 -8.51 -15.16 -9.83
N PHE A 11 -8.45 -13.95 -10.40
CA PHE A 11 -9.22 -12.79 -9.96
C PHE A 11 -10.26 -12.32 -10.98
N ALA A 12 -10.62 -13.16 -11.96
CA ALA A 12 -11.57 -12.83 -13.02
C ALA A 12 -12.96 -12.39 -12.49
N GLY A 13 -13.36 -12.86 -11.31
CA GLY A 13 -14.61 -12.45 -10.64
C GLY A 13 -14.44 -11.39 -9.54
N ALA A 14 -13.21 -10.95 -9.26
CA ALA A 14 -12.95 -9.94 -8.25
C ALA A 14 -13.17 -8.53 -8.82
N SER A 15 -14.13 -7.82 -8.24
CA SER A 15 -14.31 -6.38 -8.44
C SER A 15 -13.72 -5.63 -7.26
N LEU A 16 -13.23 -4.41 -7.48
CA LEU A 16 -12.72 -3.59 -6.38
C LEU A 16 -13.81 -3.25 -5.34
N GLU A 17 -15.06 -3.19 -5.78
CA GLU A 17 -16.24 -2.99 -4.91
C GLU A 17 -16.43 -4.12 -3.90
N THR A 18 -15.89 -5.31 -4.19
CA THR A 18 -15.96 -6.47 -3.29
C THR A 18 -14.86 -6.46 -2.22
N LEU A 19 -13.86 -5.58 -2.35
CA LEU A 19 -12.64 -5.61 -1.53
C LEU A 19 -12.61 -4.52 -0.45
N ASP A 20 -13.23 -3.37 -0.69
CA ASP A 20 -13.53 -2.40 0.37
C ASP A 20 -14.75 -1.57 -0.05
N PRO A 21 -15.96 -1.86 0.48
CA PRO A 21 -17.16 -1.19 0.02
C PRO A 21 -17.06 0.30 0.32
N THR A 22 -17.40 1.12 -0.67
CA THR A 22 -17.61 2.55 -0.46
C THR A 22 -18.54 2.74 0.74
N PRO A 23 -18.15 3.53 1.76
CA PRO A 23 -18.96 3.69 2.95
C PRO A 23 -20.35 4.20 2.60
N THR A 24 -21.37 3.65 3.25
CA THR A 24 -22.76 4.06 3.02
C THR A 24 -23.05 5.44 3.64
N PRO A 25 -24.07 6.16 3.14
CA PRO A 25 -24.45 7.52 3.56
C PRO A 25 -24.61 7.84 5.04
N ARG A 26 -24.62 6.85 5.93
CA ARG A 26 -24.84 7.08 7.35
C ARG A 26 -23.63 6.55 8.11
N LEU A 27 -22.71 7.45 8.44
CA LEU A 27 -21.40 7.08 8.96
C LEU A 27 -21.40 7.07 10.48
N TYR A 28 -20.87 6.00 11.04
CA TYR A 28 -20.49 5.98 12.44
C TYR A 28 -19.17 6.73 12.65
N THR A 29 -18.99 7.23 13.87
CA THR A 29 -17.78 7.96 14.27
C THR A 29 -16.51 7.14 14.01
N TRP A 30 -16.54 5.83 14.25
CA TRP A 30 -15.39 4.95 13.96
C TRP A 30 -15.05 4.88 12.46
N GLN A 31 -16.07 4.89 11.58
CA GLN A 31 -15.85 4.86 10.12
C GLN A 31 -15.17 6.14 9.65
N VAL A 32 -15.66 7.29 10.13
CA VAL A 32 -15.04 8.59 9.82
C VAL A 32 -13.61 8.65 10.33
N LYS A 33 -13.35 8.23 11.57
CA LYS A 33 -11.98 8.17 12.13
C LYS A 33 -11.08 7.27 11.29
N HIS A 34 -11.55 6.09 10.88
CA HIS A 34 -10.82 5.18 10.00
C HIS A 34 -10.45 5.83 8.66
N MET A 35 -11.41 6.50 8.01
CA MET A 35 -11.18 7.22 6.76
C MET A 35 -10.17 8.36 6.92
N LEU A 36 -10.27 9.12 8.02
CA LEU A 36 -9.34 10.20 8.32
C LEU A 36 -7.92 9.67 8.55
N HIS A 37 -7.75 8.61 9.35
CA HIS A 37 -6.45 7.99 9.59
C HIS A 37 -5.83 7.43 8.31
N SER A 38 -6.62 6.76 7.48
CA SER A 38 -6.18 6.29 6.17
C SER A 38 -5.69 7.45 5.29
N SER A 39 -6.43 8.56 5.25
CA SER A 39 -6.04 9.75 4.49
C SER A 39 -4.77 10.42 5.01
N GLN A 40 -4.55 10.42 6.33
CA GLN A 40 -3.33 10.93 6.94
C GLN A 40 -2.13 10.05 6.58
N GLU A 41 -2.28 8.73 6.65
CA GLU A 41 -1.24 7.79 6.27
C GLU A 41 -0.87 7.93 4.78
N ILE A 42 -1.86 8.12 3.92
CA ILE A 42 -1.67 8.42 2.50
C ILE A 42 -0.91 9.74 2.36
N ALA A 43 -1.34 10.83 2.99
CA ALA A 43 -0.65 12.13 2.91
C ALA A 43 0.83 12.04 3.32
N HIS A 44 1.14 11.26 4.36
CA HIS A 44 2.52 11.02 4.79
C HIS A 44 3.39 10.25 3.79
N CYS A 45 2.83 9.71 2.71
CA CYS A 45 3.63 9.21 1.59
C CYS A 45 4.38 10.34 0.84
N TRP A 46 3.91 11.59 0.91
CA TRP A 46 4.52 12.76 0.26
C TRP A 46 5.29 13.68 1.20
N ILE A 47 4.93 13.70 2.49
CA ILE A 47 5.49 14.65 3.47
C ILE A 47 5.96 13.95 4.74
N VAL A 48 7.02 14.50 5.34
CA VAL A 48 7.60 14.00 6.60
C VAL A 48 6.62 14.27 7.75
N GLY A 49 6.56 13.37 8.72
CA GLY A 49 5.77 13.51 9.94
C GLY A 49 5.02 12.26 10.37
N GLY A 50 4.90 11.28 9.47
CA GLY A 50 4.28 9.98 9.75
C GLY A 50 5.25 8.99 10.41
N ILE A 51 4.73 7.80 10.69
CA ILE A 51 5.50 6.65 11.23
C ILE A 51 6.58 6.19 10.24
N SER A 52 6.29 6.29 8.94
CA SER A 52 7.16 5.83 7.87
C SER A 52 7.80 7.00 7.14
N THR A 53 9.01 6.76 6.61
CA THR A 53 9.67 7.71 5.70
C THR A 53 8.77 7.93 4.47
N PRO A 54 8.64 9.17 3.96
CA PRO A 54 7.87 9.44 2.75
C PRO A 54 8.32 8.55 1.59
N LEU A 55 7.34 8.01 0.86
CA LEU A 55 7.57 7.16 -0.31
C LEU A 55 8.02 7.99 -1.52
N PHE A 56 7.50 9.22 -1.65
CA PHE A 56 7.68 10.08 -2.81
C PHE A 56 8.61 11.26 -2.48
N GLY A 57 9.92 10.99 -2.46
CA GLY A 57 10.95 11.97 -2.10
C GLY A 57 10.88 13.29 -2.89
N PRO A 58 11.04 13.29 -4.24
CA PRO A 58 10.91 14.47 -5.06
C PRO A 58 9.45 14.74 -5.45
N ALA A 59 8.54 14.75 -4.47
CA ALA A 59 7.17 15.21 -4.68
C ALA A 59 7.15 16.66 -5.19
N THR A 60 6.21 16.97 -6.08
CA THR A 60 5.93 18.34 -6.52
C THR A 60 5.52 19.20 -5.32
N LEU A 61 5.74 20.52 -5.40
CA LEU A 61 5.28 21.44 -4.35
C LEU A 61 3.76 21.33 -4.16
N VAL A 62 3.02 21.23 -5.27
CA VAL A 62 1.56 21.04 -5.27
C VAL A 62 1.15 19.80 -4.46
N ALA A 63 1.73 18.63 -4.73
CA ALA A 63 1.38 17.42 -4.00
C ALA A 63 1.72 17.50 -2.50
N ARG A 64 2.79 18.22 -2.13
CA ARG A 64 3.14 18.45 -0.72
C ARG A 64 2.16 19.39 -0.03
N ASP A 65 1.78 20.47 -0.70
CA ASP A 65 0.81 21.43 -0.17
C ASP A 65 -0.56 20.77 0.01
N GLU A 66 -1.00 19.96 -0.95
CA GLU A 66 -2.23 19.18 -0.81
C GLU A 66 -2.14 18.13 0.30
N ALA A 67 -1.01 17.46 0.47
CA ALA A 67 -0.80 16.54 1.60
C ALA A 67 -0.90 17.27 2.95
N HIS A 68 -0.32 18.47 3.09
CA HIS A 68 -0.48 19.29 4.29
C HIS A 68 -1.96 19.68 4.52
N ASN A 69 -2.66 20.10 3.47
CA ASN A 69 -4.09 20.43 3.54
C ASN A 69 -4.95 19.23 3.99
N VAL A 70 -4.62 18.01 3.54
CA VAL A 70 -5.26 16.77 4.00
C VAL A 70 -5.04 16.55 5.49
N LEU A 71 -3.80 16.71 5.99
CA LEU A 71 -3.49 16.54 7.41
C LEU A 71 -4.22 17.56 8.29
N ASP A 72 -4.18 18.83 7.92
CA ASP A 72 -4.83 19.91 8.66
C ASP A 72 -6.34 19.69 8.74
N ARG A 73 -6.95 19.28 7.61
CA ARG A 73 -8.38 18.90 7.57
C ARG A 73 -8.66 17.73 8.50
N ALA A 74 -7.88 16.66 8.41
CA ALA A 74 -8.09 15.47 9.22
C ALA A 74 -7.99 15.79 10.72
N GLN A 75 -7.02 16.60 11.13
CA GLN A 75 -6.86 17.03 12.51
C GLN A 75 -8.08 17.84 13.00
N ARG A 76 -8.61 18.77 12.18
CA ARG A 76 -9.82 19.53 12.53
C ARG A 76 -11.04 18.61 12.73
N VAL A 77 -11.27 17.67 11.82
CA VAL A 77 -12.43 16.77 11.91
C VAL A 77 -12.27 15.80 13.08
N LEU A 78 -11.08 15.24 13.30
CA LEU A 78 -10.80 14.38 14.45
C LEU A 78 -11.01 15.12 15.78
N HIS A 79 -10.61 16.39 15.87
CA HIS A 79 -10.85 17.21 17.05
C HIS A 79 -12.36 17.37 17.33
N THR A 80 -13.15 17.66 16.30
CA THR A 80 -14.63 17.76 16.42
C THR A 80 -15.28 16.44 16.86
N LEU A 81 -14.74 15.30 16.42
CA LEU A 81 -15.25 13.96 16.76
C LEU A 81 -14.66 13.40 18.06
N GLY A 82 -13.70 14.08 18.69
CA GLY A 82 -12.95 13.56 19.83
C GLY A 82 -13.83 13.25 21.05
N THR A 83 -14.94 13.95 21.20
CA THR A 83 -15.89 13.77 22.31
C THR A 83 -17.03 12.80 22.00
N ARG A 84 -17.15 12.30 20.76
CA ARG A 84 -18.23 11.41 20.34
C ARG A 84 -17.89 9.94 20.60
N GLY A 85 -18.90 9.15 20.96
CA GLY A 85 -18.79 7.70 21.09
C GLY A 85 -18.55 7.03 19.74
N GLU A 86 -17.80 5.93 19.70
CA GLU A 86 -17.42 5.26 18.44
C GLU A 86 -18.61 4.78 17.60
N PHE A 87 -19.66 4.31 18.27
CA PHE A 87 -20.90 3.79 17.67
C PHE A 87 -21.99 4.86 17.50
N GLU A 88 -21.69 6.12 17.81
CA GLU A 88 -22.57 7.24 17.49
C GLU A 88 -22.39 7.64 16.02
N TYR A 89 -23.44 8.15 15.40
CA TYR A 89 -23.32 8.77 14.09
C TYR A 89 -22.33 9.93 14.16
N ALA A 90 -21.42 9.99 13.19
CA ALA A 90 -20.33 10.96 13.17
C ALA A 90 -20.87 12.40 13.08
N PHE A 91 -21.96 12.57 12.34
CA PHE A 91 -22.59 13.84 12.07
C PHE A 91 -24.05 13.86 12.53
N ASN A 92 -24.65 15.06 12.57
CA ASN A 92 -26.01 15.23 13.11
C ASN A 92 -27.09 14.88 12.09
N ASN A 93 -26.74 14.90 10.80
CA ASN A 93 -27.66 14.62 9.70
C ASN A 93 -26.93 13.97 8.51
N LEU A 94 -27.72 13.35 7.61
CA LEU A 94 -27.22 12.65 6.42
C LEU A 94 -26.54 13.57 5.40
N GLN A 95 -26.88 14.87 5.39
CA GLN A 95 -26.25 15.82 4.47
C GLN A 95 -24.78 16.05 4.85
N GLU A 96 -24.47 16.21 6.13
CA GLU A 96 -23.10 16.31 6.64
C GLU A 96 -22.31 15.02 6.36
N ASP A 97 -22.93 13.84 6.52
CA ASP A 97 -22.32 12.56 6.12
C ASP A 97 -21.98 12.53 4.63
N HIS A 98 -22.92 12.94 3.76
CA HIS A 98 -22.70 13.04 2.32
C HIS A 98 -21.60 14.05 1.96
N GLU A 99 -21.60 15.22 2.59
CA GLU A 99 -20.57 16.24 2.39
C GLU A 99 -19.19 15.73 2.80
N PHE A 100 -19.11 14.92 3.86
CA PHE A 100 -17.89 14.23 4.24
C PHE A 100 -17.48 13.17 3.22
N LEU A 101 -18.41 12.29 2.78
CA LEU A 101 -18.12 11.25 1.79
C LEU A 101 -17.66 11.82 0.45
N ASN A 102 -18.25 12.93 0.02
CA ASN A 102 -17.86 13.67 -1.18
C ASN A 102 -16.41 14.19 -1.12
N GLN A 103 -15.74 14.12 0.03
CA GLN A 103 -14.31 14.42 0.16
C GLN A 103 -13.38 13.27 -0.22
N PHE A 104 -13.95 12.09 -0.49
CA PHE A 104 -13.25 10.83 -0.75
C PHE A 104 -13.77 10.15 -2.00
N VAL A 105 -15.08 10.25 -2.23
CA VAL A 105 -15.83 9.55 -3.27
C VAL A 105 -16.61 10.61 -4.02
N ARG A 106 -15.93 11.41 -4.84
CA ARG A 106 -16.62 12.21 -5.84
C ARG A 106 -16.67 11.33 -7.08
N ASP A 107 -17.88 10.91 -7.47
CA ASP A 107 -18.06 10.08 -8.66
C ASP A 107 -17.43 10.79 -9.87
N THR A 108 -16.39 10.17 -10.42
CA THR A 108 -15.85 10.48 -11.75
C THR A 108 -16.81 10.04 -12.86
N ILE A 109 -17.90 9.35 -12.52
CA ILE A 109 -18.67 8.47 -13.42
C ILE A 109 -19.60 9.22 -14.38
N ASP A 110 -19.93 10.50 -14.16
CA ASP A 110 -20.74 11.24 -15.14
C ASP A 110 -19.95 11.81 -16.34
N HIS A 111 -18.67 11.47 -16.51
CA HIS A 111 -17.81 12.07 -17.57
C HIS A 111 -17.28 11.08 -18.61
N ASP A 112 -17.96 9.94 -18.78
CA ASP A 112 -17.50 8.79 -19.56
C ASP A 112 -17.32 9.02 -21.08
N HIS A 113 -17.46 10.24 -21.61
CA HIS A 113 -17.28 10.50 -23.05
C HIS A 113 -16.26 11.57 -23.46
N ASP A 114 -15.61 12.31 -22.55
CA ASP A 114 -14.62 13.34 -22.95
C ASP A 114 -13.32 13.39 -22.10
N MET A 115 -13.02 12.30 -21.41
CA MET A 115 -11.81 12.11 -20.59
C MET A 115 -10.48 12.14 -21.37
N ALA A 116 -10.49 12.23 -22.70
CA ALA A 116 -9.28 12.17 -23.52
C ALA A 116 -8.46 13.47 -23.59
N MET A 117 -8.97 14.62 -23.11
CA MET A 117 -8.30 15.91 -23.34
C MET A 117 -8.58 17.01 -22.30
N PHE A 118 -9.31 16.71 -21.21
CA PHE A 118 -9.67 17.76 -20.24
C PHE A 118 -8.57 17.97 -19.21
N ASP A 119 -7.92 19.12 -19.33
CA ASP A 119 -7.00 19.72 -18.38
C ASP A 119 -7.70 19.84 -17.00
N PHE A 120 -7.56 18.80 -16.18
CA PHE A 120 -8.15 18.68 -14.84
C PHE A 120 -7.81 19.87 -13.92
N THR A 121 -6.77 20.64 -14.27
CA THR A 121 -6.23 21.69 -13.40
C THR A 121 -7.00 23.00 -13.42
N HIS A 122 -7.83 23.30 -14.44
CA HIS A 122 -8.40 24.65 -14.58
C HIS A 122 -9.93 24.77 -14.57
N GLU A 123 -10.71 23.79 -15.04
CA GLU A 123 -12.14 24.02 -15.27
C GLU A 123 -13.09 23.46 -14.19
N TYR A 124 -12.66 22.44 -13.41
CA TYR A 124 -13.48 21.88 -12.33
C TYR A 124 -13.55 22.72 -11.05
N GLY A 125 -12.71 23.74 -10.94
CA GLY A 125 -12.60 24.57 -9.73
C GLY A 125 -13.80 25.49 -9.46
N ASN A 126 -14.69 25.73 -10.44
CA ASN A 126 -15.66 26.83 -10.32
C ASN A 126 -17.10 26.52 -10.69
N VAL A 127 -17.48 25.29 -11.02
CA VAL A 127 -18.87 24.99 -11.43
C VAL A 127 -19.91 25.35 -10.33
N ARG A 128 -19.50 25.45 -9.06
CA ARG A 128 -20.33 25.98 -7.95
C ARG A 128 -19.58 26.84 -6.91
N GLY A 129 -18.37 27.29 -7.21
CA GLY A 129 -17.53 28.05 -6.27
C GLY A 129 -17.11 27.28 -5.00
N THR A 130 -17.36 25.96 -4.93
CA THR A 130 -16.90 25.11 -3.84
C THR A 130 -15.50 24.56 -4.16
N PRO A 131 -14.49 24.80 -3.32
CA PRO A 131 -13.15 24.29 -3.56
C PRO A 131 -13.16 22.75 -3.54
N VAL A 132 -12.39 22.14 -4.46
CA VAL A 132 -12.25 20.68 -4.52
C VAL A 132 -11.59 20.19 -3.22
N PRO A 133 -12.09 19.11 -2.58
CA PRO A 133 -11.48 18.60 -1.36
C PRO A 133 -9.99 18.23 -1.55
N PRO A 134 -9.08 18.60 -0.62
CA PRO A 134 -7.63 18.38 -0.79
C PRO A 134 -7.24 16.94 -1.07
N PHE A 135 -7.93 15.98 -0.44
CA PHE A 135 -7.66 14.56 -0.68
C PHE A 135 -7.95 14.14 -2.12
N ILE A 136 -9.03 14.66 -2.72
CA ILE A 136 -9.35 14.40 -4.13
C ILE A 136 -8.31 15.05 -5.03
N GLN A 137 -7.92 16.30 -4.73
CA GLN A 137 -6.87 16.99 -5.49
C GLN A 137 -5.57 16.18 -5.48
N LEU A 138 -5.14 15.69 -4.31
CA LEU A 138 -3.94 14.86 -4.18
C LEU A 138 -4.03 13.55 -4.96
N MET A 139 -5.17 12.85 -4.93
CA MET A 139 -5.35 11.53 -5.57
C MET A 139 -5.55 11.61 -7.10
N HIS A 140 -5.94 12.78 -7.61
CA HIS A 140 -6.14 13.03 -9.04
C HIS A 140 -5.10 13.98 -9.66
N ASP A 141 -4.17 14.55 -8.88
CA ASP A 141 -2.99 15.23 -9.41
C ASP A 141 -2.23 14.27 -10.33
N GLU A 142 -1.96 14.69 -11.57
CA GLU A 142 -1.37 13.83 -12.59
C GLU A 142 -0.01 13.30 -12.17
N THR A 143 0.82 14.15 -11.58
CA THR A 143 2.19 13.77 -11.17
C THR A 143 2.15 12.82 -9.99
N ALA A 144 1.37 13.14 -8.95
CA ALA A 144 1.20 12.29 -7.77
C ALA A 144 0.54 10.95 -8.14
N GLY A 145 -0.51 10.97 -8.96
CA GLY A 145 -1.20 9.78 -9.45
C GLY A 145 -0.27 8.85 -10.24
N ASN A 146 0.56 9.39 -11.12
CA ASN A 146 1.57 8.61 -11.87
C ASN A 146 2.64 8.01 -10.94
N GLN A 147 3.08 8.75 -9.91
CA GLN A 147 4.01 8.25 -8.89
C GLN A 147 3.40 7.10 -8.08
N MET A 148 2.15 7.26 -7.62
CA MET A 148 1.41 6.21 -6.91
C MET A 148 1.25 4.96 -7.76
N HIS A 149 0.76 5.11 -9.00
CA HIS A 149 0.54 3.99 -9.91
C HIS A 149 1.83 3.21 -10.14
N SER A 150 2.93 3.92 -10.46
CA SER A 150 4.25 3.33 -10.68
C SER A 150 4.76 2.58 -9.44
N TYR A 151 4.54 3.15 -8.25
CA TYR A 151 4.88 2.50 -6.99
C TYR A 151 4.07 1.21 -6.77
N CYS A 152 2.74 1.28 -6.87
CA CYS A 152 1.85 0.14 -6.72
C CYS A 152 2.19 -0.98 -7.71
N GLN A 153 2.45 -0.63 -8.98
CA GLN A 153 2.84 -1.59 -10.02
C GLN A 153 4.17 -2.28 -9.70
N ASN A 154 5.15 -1.53 -9.18
CA ASN A 154 6.43 -2.10 -8.75
C ASN A 154 6.24 -3.11 -7.61
N ILE A 155 5.46 -2.74 -6.60
CA ILE A 155 5.18 -3.60 -5.44
C ILE A 155 4.42 -4.85 -5.86
N TYR A 156 3.40 -4.72 -6.72
CA TYR A 156 2.65 -5.85 -7.25
C TYR A 156 3.53 -6.81 -8.05
N ASN A 157 4.39 -6.29 -8.93
CA ASN A 157 5.35 -7.11 -9.68
C ASN A 157 6.33 -7.86 -8.77
N ARG A 158 6.76 -7.24 -7.67
CA ARG A 158 7.56 -7.92 -6.64
C ARG A 158 6.75 -9.01 -5.94
N SER A 159 5.48 -8.75 -5.63
CA SER A 159 4.58 -9.73 -5.04
C SER A 159 4.42 -10.95 -5.94
N LEU A 160 4.12 -10.76 -7.22
CA LEU A 160 3.97 -11.87 -8.18
C LEU A 160 5.23 -12.75 -8.26
N ARG A 161 6.41 -12.12 -8.26
CA ARG A 161 7.69 -12.84 -8.30
C ARG A 161 7.97 -13.62 -7.02
N ALA A 162 7.57 -13.09 -5.87
CA ALA A 162 7.76 -13.73 -4.57
C ALA A 162 6.71 -14.82 -4.27
N SER A 163 5.52 -14.71 -4.86
CA SER A 163 4.39 -15.60 -4.61
C SER A 163 4.56 -16.98 -5.26
N ALA A 164 4.27 -18.03 -4.48
CA ALA A 164 4.24 -19.41 -4.95
C ALA A 164 2.85 -19.81 -5.49
N THR A 165 1.79 -19.17 -5.00
CA THR A 165 0.38 -19.45 -5.36
C THR A 165 -0.40 -18.16 -5.59
N THR A 166 -1.38 -18.17 -6.50
CA THR A 166 -2.22 -17.00 -6.82
C THR A 166 -2.96 -16.47 -5.59
N LYS A 167 -3.37 -17.37 -4.68
CA LYS A 167 -4.00 -17.03 -3.40
C LYS A 167 -3.13 -16.21 -2.45
N SER A 168 -1.81 -16.18 -2.65
CA SER A 168 -0.89 -15.39 -1.83
C SER A 168 -0.69 -13.96 -2.34
N VAL A 169 -1.24 -13.63 -3.51
CA VAL A 169 -1.20 -12.27 -4.09
C VAL A 169 -2.35 -11.47 -3.51
N ASN A 170 -2.10 -10.22 -3.13
CA ASN A 170 -3.15 -9.33 -2.63
C ASN A 170 -4.12 -8.98 -3.79
N GLY A 171 -5.37 -9.43 -3.70
CA GLY A 171 -6.40 -9.19 -4.71
C GLY A 171 -6.73 -7.70 -4.88
N GLN A 172 -6.65 -6.89 -3.82
CA GLN A 172 -6.89 -5.45 -3.88
C GLN A 172 -5.82 -4.73 -4.70
N LEU A 173 -4.56 -5.15 -4.57
CA LEU A 173 -3.49 -4.64 -5.43
C LEU A 173 -3.67 -5.04 -6.89
N HIS A 174 -4.09 -6.28 -7.13
CA HIS A 174 -4.34 -6.76 -8.48
C HIS A 174 -5.47 -6.00 -9.17
N CYS A 175 -6.67 -5.98 -8.58
CA CYS A 175 -7.83 -5.27 -9.11
C CYS A 175 -7.55 -3.76 -9.22
N GLY A 176 -6.89 -3.19 -8.21
CA GLY A 176 -6.53 -1.77 -8.18
C GLY A 176 -5.63 -1.34 -9.32
N LEU A 177 -4.68 -2.19 -9.73
CA LEU A 177 -3.80 -1.89 -10.86
C LEU A 177 -4.47 -2.12 -12.21
N ARG A 178 -5.29 -3.16 -12.34
CA ARG A 178 -6.05 -3.43 -13.58
C ARG A 178 -7.00 -2.29 -13.89
N ASP A 179 -7.72 -1.81 -12.88
CA ASP A 179 -8.82 -0.85 -13.04
C ASP A 179 -8.41 0.58 -12.62
N TRP A 180 -7.11 0.88 -12.50
CA TRP A 180 -6.57 2.11 -11.89
C TRP A 180 -7.24 3.41 -12.35
N PHE A 181 -7.49 3.53 -13.65
CA PHE A 181 -8.07 4.73 -14.25
C PHE A 181 -9.55 4.94 -13.90
N PHE A 182 -10.25 3.86 -13.54
CA PHE A 182 -11.67 3.89 -13.14
C PHE A 182 -11.86 4.05 -11.63
N LEU A 183 -10.77 4.03 -10.86
CA LEU A 183 -10.83 4.17 -9.41
C LEU A 183 -11.11 5.62 -9.00
N ASN A 184 -12.01 5.79 -8.03
CA ASN A 184 -12.16 7.07 -7.33
C ASN A 184 -10.98 7.34 -6.37
N ALA A 185 -10.91 8.55 -5.84
CA ALA A 185 -9.82 8.98 -4.95
C ALA A 185 -9.62 8.06 -3.74
N TRP A 186 -10.71 7.65 -3.07
CA TRP A 186 -10.65 6.72 -1.94
C TRP A 186 -10.03 5.37 -2.34
N GLN A 187 -10.53 4.78 -3.42
CA GLN A 187 -10.06 3.49 -3.94
C GLN A 187 -8.57 3.54 -4.31
N ARG A 188 -8.10 4.61 -4.98
CA ARG A 188 -6.66 4.81 -5.27
C ARG A 188 -5.84 4.86 -3.99
N GLY A 189 -6.32 5.59 -2.99
CA GLY A 189 -5.72 5.66 -1.67
C GLY A 189 -5.59 4.29 -0.99
N GLN A 190 -6.66 3.50 -1.04
CA GLN A 190 -6.69 2.15 -0.48
C GLN A 190 -5.70 1.20 -1.19
N VAL A 191 -5.61 1.27 -2.52
CA VAL A 191 -4.61 0.51 -3.29
C VAL A 191 -3.19 0.90 -2.92
N LEU A 192 -2.92 2.20 -2.71
CA LEU A 192 -1.62 2.68 -2.25
C LEU A 192 -1.27 2.13 -0.86
N LEU A 193 -2.21 2.16 0.10
CA LEU A 193 -2.00 1.63 1.44
C LEU A 193 -1.75 0.11 1.40
N ALA A 194 -2.49 -0.64 0.59
CA ALA A 194 -2.24 -2.07 0.40
C ALA A 194 -0.81 -2.34 -0.11
N ALA A 195 -0.29 -1.48 -1.02
CA ALA A 195 1.06 -1.61 -1.56
C ALA A 195 2.11 -1.28 -0.50
N LYS A 196 1.90 -0.20 0.25
CA LYS A 196 2.76 0.22 1.36
C LYS A 196 2.86 -0.88 2.43
N ASN A 197 1.72 -1.41 2.88
CA ASN A 197 1.67 -2.45 3.91
C ASN A 197 2.39 -3.73 3.48
N TYR A 198 2.22 -4.14 2.21
CA TYR A 198 2.94 -5.29 1.66
C TYR A 198 4.46 -5.05 1.62
N PHE A 199 4.89 -3.85 1.23
CA PHE A 199 6.31 -3.48 1.23
C PHE A 199 6.92 -3.49 2.64
N GLU A 200 6.21 -2.92 3.62
CA GLU A 200 6.64 -2.91 5.02
C GLU A 200 6.76 -4.34 5.57
N TRP A 201 5.79 -5.20 5.28
CA TRP A 201 5.85 -6.62 5.64
C TRP A 201 7.07 -7.33 5.03
N ILE A 202 7.35 -7.15 3.73
CA ILE A 202 8.56 -7.72 3.11
C ILE A 202 9.83 -7.22 3.82
N ARG A 203 9.88 -5.93 4.16
CA ARG A 203 11.04 -5.32 4.82
C ARG A 203 11.28 -5.95 6.19
N GLU A 204 10.22 -6.17 6.97
CA GLU A 204 10.27 -6.84 8.26
C GLU A 204 10.76 -8.29 8.13
N GLN A 205 10.19 -9.06 7.19
CA GLN A 205 10.63 -10.44 6.94
C GLN A 205 12.12 -10.50 6.55
N ALA A 206 12.58 -9.58 5.71
CA ALA A 206 13.99 -9.50 5.32
C ALA A 206 14.91 -9.18 6.51
N GLN A 207 14.47 -8.34 7.46
CA GLN A 207 15.22 -8.05 8.69
C GLN A 207 15.29 -9.28 9.60
N HIS A 208 14.21 -10.05 9.73
CA HIS A 208 14.20 -11.29 10.51
C HIS A 208 15.16 -12.34 9.95
N HIS A 209 15.22 -12.52 8.63
CA HIS A 209 16.17 -13.46 7.99
C HIS A 209 17.63 -13.01 8.07
N ARG A 210 17.89 -11.69 8.18
CA ARG A 210 19.24 -11.13 8.29
C ARG A 210 19.80 -11.18 9.70
N ARG A 211 18.96 -11.31 10.73
CA ARG A 211 19.46 -11.55 12.08
C ARG A 211 20.07 -12.95 12.08
N PRO A 212 21.42 -13.08 12.11
CA PRO A 212 22.01 -14.39 12.30
C PRO A 212 21.38 -14.96 13.56
N SER A 213 20.96 -16.22 13.53
CA SER A 213 20.50 -16.92 14.72
C SER A 213 21.61 -16.78 15.75
N THR A 214 21.49 -15.80 16.63
CA THR A 214 22.30 -15.70 17.84
C THR A 214 21.85 -16.88 18.67
N HIS A 215 22.35 -18.05 18.31
CA HIS A 215 22.56 -19.13 19.24
C HIS A 215 23.34 -18.49 20.36
N HIS A 216 22.61 -18.10 21.40
CA HIS A 216 23.18 -17.84 22.70
C HIS A 216 23.98 -19.09 23.04
N GLY A 217 25.30 -18.94 22.89
CA GLY A 217 26.24 -19.83 23.52
C GLY A 217 25.92 -19.80 25.00
N GLN A 218 25.22 -20.82 25.45
CA GLN A 218 25.39 -21.31 26.80
C GLN A 218 26.88 -21.65 26.89
N PRO A 219 27.69 -21.00 27.74
CA PRO A 219 29.06 -21.40 27.98
C PRO A 219 29.01 -22.63 28.88
N GLY A 220 28.54 -23.75 28.31
CA GLY A 220 28.41 -25.04 28.95
C GLY A 220 29.31 -26.02 28.23
N ALA A 221 30.47 -26.28 28.82
CA ALA A 221 31.45 -27.30 28.51
C ALA A 221 30.95 -28.48 27.64
N GLY A 222 31.65 -28.73 26.53
CA GLY A 222 31.78 -30.08 25.98
C GLY A 222 30.81 -30.51 24.87
N SER A 223 30.25 -29.61 24.07
CA SER A 223 29.49 -30.03 22.88
C SER A 223 30.43 -30.33 21.71
N ALA A 224 30.82 -31.60 21.58
CA ALA A 224 31.45 -32.15 20.39
C ALA A 224 30.69 -31.67 19.14
N HIS A 225 31.40 -30.95 18.26
CA HIS A 225 30.85 -30.43 17.01
C HIS A 225 30.30 -31.59 16.19
N ASN A 226 28.97 -31.63 16.02
CA ASN A 226 28.31 -32.68 15.27
C ASN A 226 28.72 -32.55 13.77
N PRO A 227 29.55 -33.45 13.21
CA PRO A 227 30.16 -33.28 11.88
C PRO A 227 29.17 -33.44 10.72
N ILE A 228 27.90 -33.66 11.03
CA ILE A 228 26.81 -33.94 10.08
C ILE A 228 26.54 -32.73 9.17
N HIS A 229 26.73 -31.49 9.65
CA HIS A 229 26.51 -30.29 8.84
C HIS A 229 27.63 -29.99 7.82
N LEU A 230 28.84 -30.51 8.00
CA LEU A 230 29.94 -30.38 7.02
C LEU A 230 29.74 -31.26 5.78
N ALA A 231 29.00 -32.36 5.93
CA ALA A 231 28.73 -33.29 4.83
C ALA A 231 27.77 -32.70 3.76
N SER A 232 26.86 -31.80 4.15
CA SER A 232 25.86 -31.22 3.22
C SER A 232 26.42 -30.07 2.39
N LEU A 233 27.33 -29.26 2.95
CA LEU A 233 28.00 -28.15 2.27
C LEU A 233 28.96 -28.66 1.16
N SER A 234 29.74 -29.69 1.46
CA SER A 234 30.69 -30.27 0.51
C SER A 234 30.01 -30.89 -0.73
N ARG A 235 28.80 -31.44 -0.59
CA ARG A 235 28.07 -32.06 -1.72
C ARG A 235 27.53 -31.02 -2.71
N ARG A 236 27.02 -29.87 -2.24
CA ARG A 236 26.59 -28.77 -3.13
C ARG A 236 27.77 -28.05 -3.77
N GLN A 237 28.88 -27.91 -3.05
CA GLN A 237 30.07 -27.23 -3.52
C GLN A 237 30.85 -28.06 -4.55
N ALA A 238 30.90 -29.39 -4.40
CA ALA A 238 31.40 -30.31 -5.43
C ALA A 238 30.61 -30.20 -6.74
N ARG A 239 29.27 -30.10 -6.65
CA ARG A 239 28.41 -29.95 -7.83
C ARG A 239 28.60 -28.62 -8.58
N ARG A 240 29.03 -27.56 -7.89
CA ARG A 240 29.28 -26.23 -8.48
C ARG A 240 30.69 -26.05 -9.01
N SER A 241 31.69 -26.61 -8.33
CA SER A 241 33.10 -26.44 -8.67
C SER A 241 33.61 -27.50 -9.65
N GLY A 242 32.87 -28.61 -9.84
CA GLY A 242 33.36 -29.77 -10.58
C GLY A 242 34.48 -30.54 -9.84
N VAL A 243 34.86 -30.10 -8.64
CA VAL A 243 35.89 -30.73 -7.82
C VAL A 243 35.25 -31.84 -7.00
N SER A 244 35.90 -33.02 -6.98
CA SER A 244 35.38 -34.17 -6.25
C SER A 244 35.35 -33.90 -4.73
N GLN A 245 34.37 -34.49 -4.05
CA GLN A 245 34.23 -34.34 -2.59
C GLN A 245 35.48 -34.82 -1.82
N ALA A 246 36.22 -35.78 -2.38
CA ALA A 246 37.47 -36.28 -1.82
C ALA A 246 38.58 -35.21 -1.88
N ALA A 247 38.74 -34.52 -3.00
CA ALA A 247 39.71 -33.43 -3.14
C ALA A 247 39.39 -32.25 -2.21
N LEU A 248 38.10 -31.92 -2.06
CA LEU A 248 37.68 -30.89 -1.10
C LEU A 248 37.95 -31.30 0.36
N ARG A 249 37.89 -32.58 0.72
CA ARG A 249 38.20 -33.03 2.10
C ARG A 249 39.71 -33.03 2.37
N ALA A 250 40.53 -33.39 1.39
CA ALA A 250 41.99 -33.41 1.52
C ALA A 250 42.59 -32.01 1.74
N GLN A 251 41.93 -30.96 1.25
CA GLN A 251 42.41 -29.58 1.42
C GLN A 251 42.15 -29.00 2.83
N TRP A 252 41.31 -29.66 3.64
CA TRP A 252 40.88 -29.18 4.97
C TRP A 252 41.46 -30.03 6.12
N GLN A 253 42.28 -31.02 5.80
CA GLN A 253 43.12 -31.75 6.76
C GLN A 253 44.49 -31.10 6.81
#